data_AF-A0A2E0ZNQ1-F1
#
_entry.id   AF-A0A2E0ZNQ1-F1
#
_cell.length_a   1.000
_cell.length_b   1.000
_cell.length_c   1.000
_cell.angle_alpha   90.00
_cell.angle_beta   90.00
_cell.angle_gamma   90.00
#
_symmetry.space_group_name_H-M   'P 1'
#
loop_
_entity.id
_entity.type
_entity.pdbx_description
1 polymer ?
#
loop_
_entity_poly.entity_id
_entity_poly.type
_entity_poly.pdbx_seq_one_letter_code
_entity_poly.pdbx_strand_id
1 'polypeptide(L)'
;MVLNMSTKIMPISDLRRQTSKIIQILRDSGDVVYITQHGRPAAVLVDYEAYETLLAQLEDLADLASLEAAEDEPERDYDSFLAEMNSE
;
A
#
# COMPACT_ATOMS: atom_id res chain seq x y z
N MET A 1 14.64 -2.92 -3.69
CA MET A 1 14.07 -4.16 -4.26
C MET A 1 13.03 -3.75 -5.29
N VAL A 2 13.21 -4.09 -6.58
CA VAL A 2 12.19 -3.78 -7.60
C VAL A 2 11.20 -4.93 -7.60
N LEU A 3 9.96 -4.67 -7.20
CA LEU A 3 8.86 -5.63 -7.39
C LEU A 3 8.64 -5.77 -8.90
N ASN A 4 9.17 -6.85 -9.48
CA ASN A 4 9.08 -7.10 -10.91
C ASN A 4 7.70 -7.69 -11.23
N MET A 5 6.65 -6.90 -11.12
CA MET A 5 5.26 -7.34 -11.33
C MET A 5 4.89 -7.24 -12.82
N SER A 6 4.50 -8.36 -13.44
CA SER A 6 3.91 -8.33 -14.78
C SER A 6 2.51 -7.73 -14.69
N THR A 7 2.22 -6.79 -15.60
CA THR A 7 0.90 -6.16 -15.67
C THR A 7 0.01 -6.90 -16.67
N LYS A 8 -1.18 -7.29 -16.23
CA LYS A 8 -2.20 -7.92 -17.07
C LYS A 8 -3.47 -7.08 -17.08
N ILE A 9 -4.09 -6.90 -18.25
CA ILE A 9 -5.35 -6.14 -18.38
C ILE A 9 -6.41 -7.10 -18.90
N MET A 10 -7.58 -7.12 -18.26
CA MET A 10 -8.70 -7.97 -18.68
C MET A 10 -10.08 -7.36 -18.41
N PRO A 11 -11.13 -7.74 -19.16
CA PRO A 11 -12.48 -7.28 -18.91
C PRO A 11 -13.10 -7.96 -17.68
N ILE A 12 -14.05 -7.27 -17.03
CA ILE A 12 -14.80 -7.79 -15.88
C ILE A 12 -15.56 -9.09 -16.20
N SER A 13 -15.92 -9.32 -17.47
CA SER A 13 -16.56 -10.56 -17.89
C SER A 13 -15.64 -11.78 -17.80
N ASP A 14 -14.33 -11.61 -18.01
CA ASP A 14 -13.35 -12.68 -17.82
C ASP A 14 -13.13 -12.96 -16.34
N LEU A 15 -13.07 -11.91 -15.50
CA LEU A 15 -13.01 -12.06 -14.05
C LEU A 15 -14.16 -12.93 -13.54
N ARG A 16 -15.40 -12.61 -13.94
CA ARG A 16 -16.59 -13.37 -13.53
C ARG A 16 -16.59 -14.83 -13.99
N ARG A 17 -15.97 -15.14 -15.13
CA ARG A 17 -15.89 -16.51 -15.68
C ARG A 17 -14.75 -17.33 -15.10
N GLN A 18 -13.67 -16.68 -14.66
CA GLN A 18 -12.40 -17.34 -14.35
C GLN A 18 -11.81 -16.93 -12.99
N THR A 19 -12.66 -16.54 -12.02
CA THR A 19 -12.24 -15.99 -10.73
C THR A 19 -11.14 -16.81 -10.07
N SER A 20 -11.36 -18.11 -9.83
CA SER A 20 -10.39 -18.97 -9.13
C SER A 20 -9.04 -19.04 -9.85
N LYS A 21 -9.05 -19.07 -11.19
CA LYS A 21 -7.82 -19.09 -11.99
C LYS A 21 -7.05 -17.78 -11.86
N ILE A 22 -7.75 -16.65 -11.86
CA ILE A 22 -7.13 -15.32 -11.74
C ILE A 22 -6.53 -15.15 -10.35
N ILE A 23 -7.23 -15.57 -9.29
CA ILE A 23 -6.71 -15.58 -7.92
C ILE A 23 -5.46 -16.48 -7.81
N GLN A 24 -5.44 -17.62 -8.51
CA GLN A 24 -4.27 -18.49 -8.52
C GLN A 24 -3.08 -17.83 -9.21
N ILE A 25 -3.30 -17.16 -10.35
CA ILE A 25 -2.26 -16.40 -11.05
C ILE A 25 -1.67 -15.33 -10.13
N LEU A 26 -2.52 -14.52 -9.47
CA LEU A 26 -2.06 -13.48 -8.54
C LEU A 26 -1.11 -14.04 -7.48
N ARG A 27 -1.46 -15.19 -6.88
CA ARG A 27 -0.64 -15.86 -5.86
C ARG A 27 0.66 -16.44 -6.39
N ASP A 28 0.63 -17.05 -7.57
CA ASP A 28 1.78 -17.79 -8.11
C ASP A 28 2.84 -16.87 -8.74
N SER A 29 2.43 -15.75 -9.34
CA SER A 29 3.34 -14.85 -10.06
C SER A 29 3.55 -13.50 -9.38
N GLY A 30 2.76 -13.14 -8.37
CA GLY A 30 2.79 -11.80 -7.78
C GLY A 30 2.39 -10.71 -8.79
N ASP A 31 1.59 -11.06 -9.79
CA ASP A 31 1.19 -10.16 -10.87
C ASP A 31 0.16 -9.12 -10.41
N VAL A 32 0.03 -8.04 -11.18
CA VAL A 32 -1.06 -7.07 -11.05
C VAL A 32 -2.05 -7.26 -12.18
N VAL A 33 -3.34 -7.35 -11.85
CA VAL A 33 -4.42 -7.50 -12.83
C VAL A 33 -5.33 -6.29 -12.83
N TYR A 34 -5.34 -5.54 -13.93
CA TYR A 34 -6.25 -4.43 -14.16
C TYR A 34 -7.56 -4.94 -14.76
N ILE A 35 -8.66 -4.65 -14.09
CA ILE A 35 -10.01 -5.00 -14.51
C ILE A 35 -10.62 -3.81 -15.24
N THR A 36 -11.14 -4.06 -16.43
CA THR A 36 -11.86 -3.06 -17.22
C THR A 36 -13.35 -3.35 -17.29
N GLN A 37 -14.16 -2.30 -17.27
CA GLN A 37 -15.61 -2.35 -17.48
C GLN A 37 -15.97 -1.32 -18.57
N HIS A 38 -16.73 -1.74 -19.58
CA HIS A 38 -17.04 -0.92 -20.76
C HIS A 38 -15.78 -0.30 -21.43
N GLY A 39 -14.66 -1.03 -21.43
CA GLY A 39 -13.39 -0.59 -22.01
C GLY A 39 -12.59 0.39 -21.15
N ARG A 40 -13.04 0.69 -19.92
CA ARG A 40 -12.36 1.62 -19.01
C ARG A 40 -11.82 0.86 -17.78
N PRO A 41 -10.62 1.19 -17.26
CA PRO A 41 -10.17 0.65 -15.98
C PRO A 41 -11.19 0.93 -14.87
N ALA A 42 -11.49 -0.09 -14.08
CA ALA A 42 -12.51 -0.03 -13.03
C ALA A 42 -11.97 -0.53 -11.68
N ALA A 43 -11.06 -1.51 -11.69
CA ALA A 43 -10.42 -2.02 -10.49
C ALA A 43 -9.02 -2.57 -10.80
N VAL A 44 -8.21 -2.74 -9.77
CA VAL A 44 -6.94 -3.44 -9.81
C VAL A 44 -6.98 -4.55 -8.76
N LEU A 45 -6.57 -5.75 -9.15
CA LEU A 45 -6.36 -6.88 -8.26
C LEU A 45 -4.86 -7.11 -8.10
N VAL A 46 -4.45 -7.31 -6.87
CA VAL A 46 -3.09 -7.60 -6.44
C VAL A 46 -3.12 -8.80 -5.52
N ASP A 47 -2.00 -9.50 -5.40
CA ASP A 47 -1.83 -10.48 -4.33
C ASP A 47 -1.98 -9.81 -2.95
N TYR A 48 -2.49 -10.56 -1.98
CA TYR A 48 -2.77 -10.06 -0.64
C TYR A 48 -1.50 -9.66 0.11
N GLU A 49 -0.47 -10.51 0.14
CA GLU A 49 0.76 -10.23 0.88
C GLU A 49 1.52 -9.06 0.24
N ALA A 50 1.49 -8.99 -1.10
CA ALA A 50 2.04 -7.86 -1.83
C ALA A 50 1.32 -6.53 -1.50
N TYR A 51 0.00 -6.55 -1.36
CA TYR A 51 -0.79 -5.38 -0.96
C TYR A 51 -0.47 -4.92 0.46
N GLU A 52 -0.46 -5.83 1.43
CA GLU A 52 -0.12 -5.50 2.83
C GLU A 52 1.32 -4.96 2.94
N THR A 53 2.26 -5.55 2.19
CA THR A 53 3.64 -5.06 2.12
C THR A 53 3.72 -3.64 1.54
N LEU A 54 2.91 -3.32 0.53
CA LEU A 54 2.82 -1.97 -0.04
C LEU A 54 2.27 -0.98 1.00
N LEU A 55 1.23 -1.36 1.74
CA LEU A 55 0.65 -0.51 2.79
C LEU A 55 1.65 -0.21 3.90
N ALA A 56 2.36 -1.23 4.39
CA ALA A 56 3.40 -1.05 5.41
C ALA A 56 4.49 -0.09 4.94
N GLN A 57 4.96 -0.22 3.69
CA GLN A 57 5.95 0.70 3.14
C GLN A 57 5.41 2.13 2.99
N LEU A 58 4.13 2.30 2.66
CA LEU A 58 3.51 3.62 2.58
C LEU A 58 3.40 4.28 3.96
N GLU A 59 3.11 3.49 5.00
CA GLU A 59 3.12 3.95 6.39
C GLU A 59 4.52 4.41 6.81
N ASP A 60 5.55 3.57 6.60
CA ASP A 60 6.94 3.92 6.89
C ASP A 60 7.38 5.22 6.18
N LEU A 61 6.98 5.39 4.92
CA LEU A 61 7.29 6.60 4.15
C LEU A 61 6.54 7.83 4.65
N ALA A 62 5.30 7.67 5.11
CA ALA A 62 4.52 8.76 5.68
C ALA A 62 5.13 9.23 7.02
N ASP A 63 5.62 8.30 7.84
CA ASP A 63 6.32 8.60 9.08
C ASP A 63 7.61 9.37 8.81
N LEU A 64 8.42 8.91 7.85
CA LEU A 64 9.65 9.61 7.45
C LEU A 64 9.36 11.01 6.93
N ALA A 65 8.32 11.18 6.09
CA ALA A 65 7.91 12.49 5.59
C ALA A 65 7.42 13.41 6.72
N SER A 66 6.79 12.86 7.75
CA SER A 66 6.34 13.62 8.91
C SER A 66 7.52 14.09 9.76
N LEU A 67 8.54 13.25 9.95
CA LEU A 67 9.78 13.63 10.61
C LEU A 67 10.53 14.73 9.85
N GLU A 68 10.62 14.62 8.52
CA GLU A 68 11.23 15.65 7.67
C GLU A 68 10.46 16.98 7.74
N ALA A 69 9.12 16.93 7.74
CA ALA A 69 8.29 18.13 7.88
C ALA A 69 8.44 18.81 9.25
N ALA A 70 8.76 18.05 10.29
CA ALA A 70 8.97 18.53 11.65
C ALA A 70 10.42 18.96 11.93
N GLU A 71 11.32 18.94 10.93
CA GLU A 71 12.75 19.25 11.12
C GLU A 71 13.00 20.65 11.71
N ASP A 72 12.17 21.63 11.33
CA ASP A 72 12.26 23.01 11.83
C ASP A 72 11.42 23.25 13.10
N GLU A 73 10.75 22.22 13.63
CA GLU A 73 9.99 22.36 14.87
C GLU A 73 10.95 22.48 16.08
N PRO A 74 10.65 23.35 17.04
CA PRO A 74 11.49 23.51 18.22
C PRO A 74 11.54 22.21 19.02
N GLU A 75 12.75 21.66 19.18
CA GLU A 75 12.97 20.51 20.04
C GLU A 75 12.64 20.85 21.49
N ARG A 76 12.00 19.91 22.18
CA ARG A 76 11.71 20.02 23.60
C ARG A 76 12.47 18.95 24.37
N ASP A 77 13.15 19.38 25.43
CA ASP A 77 13.80 18.47 26.37
C ASP A 77 12.79 17.51 27.01
N TYR A 78 13.10 16.20 26.99
CA TYR A 78 12.19 15.14 27.40
C TYR A 78 11.84 15.22 28.89
N ASP A 79 12.84 15.50 29.75
CA ASP A 79 12.64 15.62 31.20
C ASP A 79 11.73 16.83 31.52
N SER A 80 11.95 17.94 30.81
CA SER A 80 11.12 19.15 30.91
C SER A 80 9.68 18.95 30.43
N PHE A 81 9.43 18.04 29.48
CA PHE A 81 8.08 17.64 29.07
C PHE A 81 7.37 16.79 30.13
N LEU A 82 8.06 15.77 30.66
CA LEU A 82 7.50 14.90 31.68
C LEU A 82 7.19 15.62 32.99
N ALA A 83 8.02 16.59 33.38
CA ALA A 83 7.77 17.39 34.58
C ALA A 83 6.46 18.18 34.49
N GLU A 84 6.13 18.70 33.30
CA GLU A 84 4.90 19.47 33.06
C GLU A 84 3.66 18.57 33.06
N MET A 85 3.72 17.41 32.37
CA MET A 85 2.60 16.45 32.33
C MET A 85 2.25 15.81 33.68
N ASN A 86 3.23 15.62 34.57
CA ASN A 86 3.01 15.07 35.91
C ASN A 86 2.57 16.13 36.94
N SER A 87 2.49 17.40 36.52
CA SER A 87 2.07 18.52 37.37
C SER A 87 0.61 18.94 37.18
N GLU A 88 -0.11 18.30 36.27
CA GLU A 88 -1.58 18.33 36.11
C GLU A 88 -2.25 17.11 36.76
#